data_AF-A0AAJ2C4K4-F1
#
_entry.id   AF-A0AAJ2C4K4-F1
#
_cell.length_a   1.000
_cell.length_b   1.000
_cell.length_c   1.000
_cell.angle_alpha   90.00
_cell.angle_beta   90.00
_cell.angle_gamma   90.00
#
_symmetry.space_group_name_H-M   'P 1'
#
loop_
_entity.id
_entity.type
_entity.pdbx_description
1 polymer ?
#
loop_
_entity_poly.entity_id
_entity_poly.type
_entity_poly.pdbx_seq_one_letter_code
_entity_poly.pdbx_strand_id
1 'polypeptide(L)'
;MIILTYTTAEAVIACPSCLDKTNNNAIFSTLLLGLWGIPNGIFKTPMAIYKNLKAKKYTDMTEANPALLAFTASHIGEIEAFKNDAKKLAHIIRDKNI
;
A
#
# COMPACT_ATOMS: atom_id res chain seq x y z
N MET A 1 4.13 25.45 -19.30
CA MET A 1 4.14 24.97 -17.91
C MET A 1 3.87 23.48 -17.94
N ILE A 2 4.91 22.65 -17.74
CA ILE A 2 4.77 21.19 -17.70
C ILE A 2 4.54 20.84 -16.23
N ILE A 3 3.34 20.40 -15.88
CA ILE A 3 3.03 19.95 -14.53
C ILE A 3 3.58 18.52 -14.40
N LEU A 4 4.75 18.38 -13.77
CA LEU A 4 5.35 17.08 -13.46
C LEU A 4 4.72 16.54 -12.18
N THR A 5 3.92 15.49 -12.30
CA THR A 5 3.34 14.78 -11.16
C THR A 5 4.22 13.58 -10.79
N TYR A 6 4.65 13.53 -9.53
CA TYR A 6 5.38 12.41 -8.94
C TYR A 6 4.46 11.68 -7.95
N THR A 7 4.45 10.35 -8.01
CA THR A 7 3.66 9.50 -7.11
C THR A 7 4.60 8.50 -6.43
N THR A 8 4.64 8.48 -5.11
CA THR A 8 5.34 7.46 -4.32
C THR A 8 4.39 6.30 -4.02
N ALA A 9 4.93 5.08 -4.00
CA ALA A 9 4.19 3.89 -3.63
C ALA A 9 4.82 3.33 -2.34
N GLU A 10 4.13 3.49 -1.23
CA GLU A 10 4.55 3.02 0.10
C GLU A 10 3.60 1.91 0.56
N ALA A 11 4.11 0.86 1.22
CA ALA A 11 3.27 -0.21 1.72
C ALA A 11 2.76 0.14 3.13
N VAL A 12 1.46 0.34 3.25
CA VAL A 12 0.85 0.74 4.53
C VAL A 12 0.04 -0.41 5.11
N ILE A 13 0.23 -0.69 6.40
CA ILE A 13 -0.59 -1.63 7.16
C ILE A 13 -1.69 -0.83 7.87
N ALA A 14 -2.94 -1.04 7.46
CA ALA A 14 -4.10 -0.40 8.09
C ALA A 14 -5.35 -1.30 8.02
N CYS A 15 -6.43 -0.84 8.64
CA CYS A 15 -7.72 -1.54 8.61
C CYS A 15 -8.25 -1.68 7.16
N PRO A 16 -9.04 -2.71 6.82
CA PRO A 16 -9.54 -2.91 5.46
C PRO A 16 -10.27 -1.68 4.89
N SER A 17 -11.17 -1.07 5.68
CA SER A 17 -11.88 0.16 5.29
C SER A 17 -10.95 1.37 5.15
N CYS A 18 -9.87 1.42 5.92
CA CYS A 18 -8.82 2.44 5.82
C CYS A 18 -8.03 2.30 4.51
N LEU A 19 -7.62 1.07 4.18
CA LEU A 19 -6.90 0.74 2.95
C LEU A 19 -7.75 1.05 1.71
N ASP A 20 -9.03 0.68 1.74
CA ASP A 20 -9.97 0.94 0.66
C ASP A 20 -10.18 2.43 0.41
N LYS A 21 -10.29 3.22 1.48
CA LYS A 21 -10.38 4.68 1.39
C LYS A 21 -9.13 5.29 0.74
N THR A 22 -7.95 4.83 1.15
CA THR A 22 -6.68 5.30 0.58
C THR A 22 -6.54 4.93 -0.89
N ASN A 23 -6.84 3.68 -1.26
CA ASN A 23 -6.80 3.23 -2.65
C ASN A 23 -7.79 4.01 -3.53
N ASN A 24 -9.02 4.24 -3.06
CA ASN A 24 -10.01 5.02 -3.80
C ASN A 24 -9.56 6.48 -3.98
N ASN A 25 -9.01 7.10 -2.93
CA ASN A 25 -8.44 8.45 -3.02
C ASN A 25 -7.26 8.52 -3.99
N ALA A 26 -6.38 7.51 -3.98
CA ALA A 26 -5.24 7.43 -4.90
C ALA A 26 -5.71 7.29 -6.35
N ILE A 27 -6.71 6.45 -6.61
CA ILE A 27 -7.33 6.30 -7.94
C ILE A 27 -7.95 7.62 -8.40
N PHE A 28 -8.73 8.28 -7.54
CA PHE A 28 -9.39 9.55 -7.85
C PHE A 28 -8.37 10.67 -8.12
N SER A 29 -7.36 10.79 -7.28
CA SER A 29 -6.25 11.74 -7.47
C SER A 29 -5.47 11.46 -8.76
N THR A 30 -5.20 10.18 -9.06
CA THR A 30 -4.51 9.77 -10.29
C THR A 30 -5.34 10.06 -11.54
N LEU A 31 -6.65 9.88 -11.49
CA LEU A 31 -7.57 10.27 -12.58
C LEU A 31 -7.62 11.79 -12.77
N LEU A 32 -7.67 12.56 -11.69
CA LEU A 32 -7.77 14.03 -11.76
C LEU A 32 -6.46 14.72 -12.15
N LEU A 33 -5.31 14.19 -11.73
CA LEU A 33 -4.01 14.86 -11.87
C LEU A 33 -3.08 14.15 -12.85
N GLY A 34 -3.17 12.83 -12.95
CA GLY A 34 -2.33 12.01 -13.82
C GLY A 34 -2.81 11.97 -15.26
N LEU A 35 -4.13 11.97 -15.50
CA LEU A 35 -4.70 11.90 -16.84
C LEU A 35 -4.37 13.14 -17.70
N TRP A 36 -4.15 14.29 -17.06
CA TRP A 36 -3.78 15.55 -17.72
C TRP A 36 -2.26 15.78 -17.84
N GLY A 37 -1.43 14.83 -17.37
CA GLY A 37 0.03 14.94 -17.47
C GLY A 37 0.55 14.57 -18.87
N ILE A 38 1.00 15.53 -19.67
CA ILE A 38 1.64 15.28 -20.99
C ILE A 38 3.16 15.14 -20.80
N PRO A 39 3.87 14.17 -21.42
CA PRO A 39 3.43 13.22 -22.46
C PRO A 39 3.07 11.82 -21.94
N ASN A 40 3.43 11.48 -20.69
CA ASN A 40 3.38 10.10 -20.18
C ASN A 40 2.16 9.79 -19.29
N GLY A 41 1.30 10.77 -19.00
CA GLY A 41 0.17 10.63 -18.08
C GLY A 41 -0.94 9.73 -18.62
N ILE A 42 -1.22 9.74 -19.92
CA ILE A 42 -2.23 8.86 -20.53
C ILE A 42 -1.86 7.38 -20.41
N PHE A 43 -0.58 7.03 -20.38
CA PHE A 43 -0.11 5.64 -20.24
C PHE A 43 0.18 5.25 -18.79
N LYS A 44 0.74 6.16 -17.99
CA LYS A 44 1.05 5.89 -16.57
C LYS A 44 -0.21 5.83 -15.70
N THR A 45 -1.24 6.62 -16.03
CA THR A 45 -2.49 6.68 -15.28
C THR A 45 -3.26 5.36 -15.28
N PRO A 46 -3.53 4.70 -16.42
CA PRO A 46 -4.15 3.37 -16.44
C PRO A 46 -3.33 2.32 -15.70
N MET A 47 -1.99 2.36 -15.84
CA MET A 47 -1.10 1.43 -15.15
C MET A 47 -1.16 1.60 -13.62
N ALA A 48 -1.19 2.85 -13.14
CA ALA A 48 -1.33 3.16 -11.72
C ALA A 48 -2.72 2.78 -11.18
N ILE A 49 -3.79 3.02 -11.94
CA ILE A 49 -5.14 2.59 -11.60
C ILE A 49 -5.20 1.06 -11.50
N TYR A 50 -4.64 0.34 -12.48
CA TYR A 50 -4.58 -1.12 -12.47
C TYR A 50 -3.85 -1.65 -11.22
N LYS A 51 -2.71 -1.05 -10.86
CA LYS A 51 -1.97 -1.43 -9.64
C LYS A 51 -2.80 -1.20 -8.37
N ASN A 52 -3.48 -0.06 -8.26
CA ASN A 52 -4.35 0.22 -7.11
C ASN A 52 -5.56 -0.73 -7.03
N LEU A 53 -6.18 -1.07 -8.16
CA LEU A 53 -7.26 -2.05 -8.20
C LEU A 53 -6.77 -3.46 -7.83
N LYS A 54 -5.58 -3.84 -8.29
CA LYS A 54 -4.95 -5.11 -7.89
C LYS A 54 -4.63 -5.12 -6.40
N ALA A 55 -4.12 -4.03 -5.84
CA ALA A 55 -3.87 -3.87 -4.41
C ALA A 55 -5.16 -3.99 -3.59
N LYS A 56 -6.25 -3.39 -4.08
CA LYS A 56 -7.59 -3.49 -3.46
C LYS A 56 -8.07 -4.93 -3.30
N LYS A 57 -7.74 -5.83 -4.24
CA LYS A 57 -8.08 -7.26 -4.15
C LYS A 57 -7.48 -7.94 -2.91
N TYR A 58 -6.36 -7.42 -2.38
CA TYR A 58 -5.72 -7.96 -1.19
C TYR A 58 -6.23 -7.33 0.12
N THR A 59 -7.05 -6.29 0.05
CA THR A 59 -7.61 -5.60 1.22
C THR A 59 -8.70 -6.42 1.92
N ASP A 60 -9.55 -7.11 1.13
CA ASP A 60 -10.67 -7.92 1.63
C ASP A 60 -10.29 -9.39 1.89
N MET A 61 -9.01 -9.74 1.78
CA MET A 61 -8.56 -11.09 2.06
C MET A 61 -8.62 -11.36 3.56
N THR A 62 -9.43 -12.33 3.94
CA THR A 62 -9.46 -12.90 5.30
C THR A 62 -8.18 -13.69 5.60
N GLU A 63 -7.44 -14.07 4.56
CA GLU A 63 -6.16 -14.77 4.61
C GLU A 63 -4.97 -13.80 4.53
N ALA A 64 -3.84 -14.20 5.13
CA ALA A 64 -2.61 -13.43 5.11
C ALA A 64 -2.10 -13.25 3.66
N ASN A 65 -2.00 -12.00 3.20
CA ASN A 65 -1.50 -11.72 1.87
C ASN A 65 0.01 -12.06 1.75
N PRO A 66 0.55 -12.24 0.52
CA PRO A 66 1.96 -12.59 0.33
C PRO A 66 2.97 -11.60 0.94
N ALA A 67 2.64 -10.31 1.01
CA ALA A 67 3.51 -9.31 1.63
C ALA A 67 3.56 -9.49 3.16
N LEU A 68 2.42 -9.78 3.79
CA LEU A 68 2.34 -10.07 5.22
C LEU A 68 3.06 -11.37 5.55
N LEU A 69 2.95 -12.39 4.70
CA LEU A 69 3.69 -13.64 4.85
C LEU A 69 5.20 -13.42 4.74
N ALA A 70 5.67 -12.66 3.75
CA ALA A 70 7.08 -12.32 3.59
C ALA A 70 7.63 -11.50 4.77
N PHE A 71 6.86 -10.53 5.26
CA PHE A 71 7.21 -9.77 6.47
C PHE A 71 7.33 -10.67 7.70
N THR A 72 6.32 -11.53 7.91
CA THR A 72 6.28 -12.45 9.05
C THR A 72 7.45 -13.43 8.97
N ALA A 73 7.76 -13.99 7.80
CA ALA A 73 8.87 -14.90 7.61
C ALA A 73 10.23 -14.25 7.90
N SER A 74 10.43 -12.99 7.49
CA SER A 74 11.67 -12.25 7.73
C SER A 74 11.84 -11.80 9.19
N HIS A 75 10.77 -11.75 9.97
CA HIS A 75 10.77 -11.24 11.35
C HIS A 75 10.25 -12.25 12.38
N ILE A 76 10.15 -13.54 12.02
CA ILE A 76 9.49 -14.57 12.82
C ILE A 76 10.09 -14.70 14.23
N GLY A 77 11.41 -14.53 14.36
CA GLY A 77 12.10 -14.58 15.65
C GLY A 77 11.68 -13.44 16.60
N GLU A 78 11.56 -12.23 16.08
CA GLU A 78 11.10 -11.06 16.85
C GLU A 78 9.62 -11.19 17.21
N ILE A 79 8.79 -11.67 16.27
CA ILE A 79 7.36 -11.87 16.47
C ILE A 79 7.10 -12.95 17.53
N GLU A 80 7.77 -14.10 17.48
CA GLU A 80 7.62 -15.15 18.49
C GLU A 80 8.13 -14.70 19.87
N ALA A 81 9.25 -13.98 19.93
CA ALA A 81 9.80 -13.48 21.18
C ALA A 81 8.86 -12.50 21.91
N PHE A 82 8.03 -11.75 21.15
CA PHE A 82 7.14 -10.73 21.69
C PHE A 82 5.65 -11.03 21.47
N LYS A 83 5.27 -12.28 21.18
CA LYS A 83 3.87 -12.63 20.85
C LYS A 83 2.82 -12.23 21.90
N ASN A 84 3.25 -12.10 23.15
CA ASN A 84 2.39 -11.70 24.27
C ASN A 84 2.50 -10.20 24.62
N ASP A 85 3.34 -9.43 23.91
CA ASP A 85 3.58 -8.01 24.14
C ASP A 85 3.12 -7.19 22.93
N ALA A 86 1.85 -6.77 22.97
CA ALA A 86 1.22 -6.01 21.90
C ALA A 86 1.94 -4.68 21.58
N LYS A 87 2.62 -4.06 22.56
CA LYS A 87 3.34 -2.79 22.34
C LYS A 87 4.60 -3.03 21.51
N LYS A 88 5.33 -4.10 21.79
CA LYS A 88 6.52 -4.47 21.02
C LYS A 88 6.19 -4.97 19.62
N LEU A 89 5.10 -5.71 19.46
CA LEU A 89 4.61 -6.12 18.14
C LEU A 89 4.26 -4.89 17.28
N ALA A 90 3.55 -3.91 17.85
CA ALA A 90 3.25 -2.66 17.14
C ALA A 90 4.51 -1.90 16.75
N HIS A 91 5.56 -1.94 17.58
CA HIS A 91 6.85 -1.31 17.28
C HIS A 91 7.57 -1.99 16.10
N ILE A 92 7.58 -3.32 16.06
CA ILE A 92 8.19 -4.09 14.95
C ILE A 92 7.53 -3.72 13.62
N ILE A 93 6.20 -3.59 13.63
CA ILE A 93 5.41 -3.23 12.46
C ILE A 93 5.71 -1.78 12.02
N ARG A 94 5.78 -0.84 12.97
CA ARG A 94 5.92 0.60 12.68
C ARG A 94 7.32 1.01 12.25
N ASP A 95 8.35 0.49 12.92
CA ASP A 95 9.72 0.93 12.71
C ASP A 95 10.39 0.26 11.50
N LYS A 96 9.85 -0.89 11.06
CA LYS A 96 10.33 -1.61 9.87
C LYS A 96 9.39 -1.48 8.68
N ASN A 97 8.68 -0.34 8.60
CA ASN A 97 7.77 0.00 7.50
C ASN A 97 8.32 -0.51 6.15
N ILE A 98 7.49 -1.32 5.49
CA ILE A 98 7.68 -1.86 4.13
C ILE A 98 7.38 -0.75 3.11
#